data_AF-A0A7Y0SKX6-F1
#
_entry.id   AF-A0A7Y0SKX6-F1
#
_cell.length_a   1.000
_cell.length_b   1.000
_cell.length_c   1.000
_cell.angle_alpha   90.00
_cell.angle_beta   90.00
_cell.angle_gamma   90.00
#
_symmetry.space_group_name_H-M   'P 1'
#
loop_
_entity.id
_entity.type
_entity.pdbx_description
1 polymer ?
#
loop_
_entity_poly.entity_id
_entity_poly.type
_entity_poly.pdbx_seq_one_letter_code
_entity_poly.pdbx_strand_id
1 'polypeptide(L)'
;NNDPWSNTAPAQDDPWSQGTEAAPSNDWLNSETVEQAPFDIMNPFQDAVLPLDSWVESGLNWLVEHGRPVFQAIRVPIDFILTSFETALVSTPAPIMVLILFLLAWQFSNVKLGFSTLVSLVFIGLIGAWSQAMTTLALV
;
A
#
# COMPACT_ATOMS: atom_id res chain seq x y z
N ASN A 1 33.27 -53.67 58.69
CA ASN A 1 33.18 -53.38 57.24
C ASN A 1 34.30 -52.40 56.90
N ASN A 2 35.51 -52.90 56.67
CA ASN A 2 36.57 -52.17 55.94
C ASN A 2 36.11 -52.19 54.47
N ASP A 3 36.16 -51.10 53.72
CA ASP A 3 37.28 -50.69 52.84
C ASP A 3 36.66 -49.78 51.76
N PRO A 4 37.33 -49.33 50.69
CA PRO A 4 38.71 -48.87 50.45
C PRO A 4 38.78 -47.65 49.46
N TRP A 5 37.68 -46.95 49.16
CA TRP A 5 37.61 -46.01 48.02
C TRP A 5 37.57 -44.52 48.40
N SER A 6 38.40 -44.11 49.36
CA SER A 6 38.92 -42.75 49.32
C SER A 6 39.69 -42.58 48.00
N ASN A 7 39.10 -41.89 47.02
CA ASN A 7 39.83 -41.44 45.85
C ASN A 7 39.44 -40.00 45.53
N THR A 8 40.35 -39.10 45.90
CA THR A 8 40.51 -37.75 45.35
C THR A 8 41.04 -37.83 43.92
N ALA A 9 40.31 -37.28 42.94
CA ALA A 9 40.79 -36.55 41.74
C ALA A 9 39.73 -36.54 40.61
N PRO A 10 39.75 -35.61 39.64
CA PRO A 10 40.38 -34.29 39.60
C PRO A 10 39.35 -33.15 39.38
N ALA A 11 39.85 -31.91 39.41
CA ALA A 11 39.14 -30.73 38.93
C ALA A 11 38.67 -30.98 37.49
N GLN A 12 37.37 -31.15 37.30
CA GLN A 12 36.77 -30.84 36.01
C GLN A 12 36.45 -29.36 36.07
N ASP A 13 37.34 -28.57 35.47
CA ASP A 13 37.01 -27.21 35.06
C ASP A 13 35.76 -27.34 34.18
N ASP A 14 34.59 -27.04 34.74
CA ASP A 14 33.38 -26.74 34.00
C ASP A 14 33.45 -25.24 33.66
N PRO A 15 33.92 -24.86 32.45
CA PRO A 15 34.08 -23.46 32.06
C PRO A 15 32.75 -22.69 31.94
N TRP A 16 31.64 -23.30 32.33
CA TRP A 16 30.29 -22.78 32.17
C TRP A 16 29.48 -22.71 33.47
N SER A 17 30.09 -22.97 34.64
CA SER A 17 29.40 -22.89 35.93
C SER A 17 29.93 -21.80 36.86
N GLN A 18 30.36 -20.65 36.32
CA GLN A 18 30.59 -19.47 37.15
C GLN A 18 29.27 -18.72 37.41
N GLY A 19 28.75 -18.91 38.63
CA GLY A 19 27.96 -17.89 39.33
C GLY A 19 26.47 -18.13 39.41
N THR A 20 26.04 -18.94 40.39
CA THR A 20 24.68 -18.88 40.92
C THR A 20 24.47 -17.56 41.65
N GLU A 21 23.73 -16.62 41.07
CA GLU A 21 23.06 -15.56 41.84
C GLU A 21 21.58 -15.46 41.44
N ALA A 22 20.75 -15.74 42.44
CA ALA A 22 19.31 -15.54 42.62
C ALA A 22 18.47 -14.96 41.46
N ALA A 23 17.48 -15.76 41.03
CA ALA A 23 16.22 -15.41 40.34
C ALA A 23 16.32 -14.50 39.09
N PRO A 24 15.59 -14.80 37.99
CA PRO A 24 15.52 -13.86 36.87
C PRO A 24 14.77 -12.61 37.33
N SER A 25 15.47 -11.57 37.79
CA SER A 25 14.91 -10.24 37.86
C SER A 25 14.54 -9.86 36.43
N ASN A 26 13.28 -9.46 36.23
CA ASN A 26 12.78 -8.91 34.96
C ASN A 26 13.39 -7.52 34.69
N ASP A 27 14.65 -7.32 35.04
CA ASP A 27 15.40 -6.07 34.97
C ASP A 27 15.51 -5.60 33.52
N TRP A 28 15.74 -6.53 32.60
CA TRP A 28 15.75 -6.30 31.16
C TRP A 28 14.38 -5.92 30.54
N LEU A 29 13.27 -6.09 31.28
CA LEU A 29 11.92 -5.65 30.87
C LEU A 29 11.52 -4.31 31.51
N ASN A 30 12.23 -3.87 32.55
CA ASN A 30 11.90 -2.65 33.30
C ASN A 30 12.96 -1.54 33.13
N SER A 31 14.11 -1.83 32.52
CA SER A 31 15.19 -0.87 32.30
C SER A 31 15.19 -0.31 30.87
N GLU A 32 14.09 0.32 30.48
CA GLU A 32 14.12 1.38 29.47
C GLU A 32 13.76 2.70 30.14
N THR A 33 14.49 3.03 31.21
CA THR A 33 14.57 4.43 31.63
C THR A 33 15.47 5.13 30.62
N VAL A 34 14.86 5.78 29.63
CA VAL A 34 15.57 6.68 28.71
C VAL A 34 16.17 7.81 29.57
N GLU A 35 17.43 7.66 29.95
CA GLU A 35 18.18 8.73 30.61
C GLU A 35 18.26 9.91 29.63
N GLN A 36 17.59 11.01 29.97
CA GLN A 36 17.70 12.25 29.22
C GLN A 36 19.14 12.76 29.37
N ALA A 37 19.94 12.63 28.32
CA ALA A 37 21.30 13.16 28.28
C ALA A 37 21.24 14.70 28.40
N PRO A 38 22.10 15.32 29.23
CA PRO A 38 22.20 16.78 29.26
C PRO A 38 22.76 17.30 27.93
N PHE A 39 22.25 18.44 27.47
CA PHE A 39 22.57 19.08 26.18
C PHE A 39 24.08 19.12 25.90
N ASP A 40 24.55 18.33 24.93
CA ASP A 40 25.95 18.27 24.50
C ASP A 40 26.27 19.43 23.54
N ILE A 41 27.01 20.43 24.04
CA ILE A 41 27.43 21.63 23.31
C ILE A 41 28.28 21.29 22.08
N MET A 42 28.99 20.16 22.07
CA MET A 42 29.87 19.78 20.96
C MET A 42 29.09 19.18 19.79
N ASN A 43 27.87 18.68 20.03
CA ASN A 43 27.00 18.11 19.02
C ASN A 43 25.53 18.54 19.23
N PRO A 44 25.19 19.82 18.99
CA PRO A 44 23.89 20.44 19.34
C PRO A 44 22.68 19.92 18.55
N PHE A 45 22.90 18.96 17.64
CA PHE A 45 21.88 18.34 16.79
C PHE A 45 21.65 16.85 17.10
N GLN A 46 22.33 16.29 18.12
CA GLN A 46 22.10 14.90 18.56
C GLN A 46 20.72 14.76 19.21
N ASP A 47 20.32 15.76 20.00
CA ASP A 47 18.96 15.91 20.48
C ASP A 47 18.16 16.70 19.45
N ALA A 48 17.13 16.07 18.86
CA ALA A 48 16.20 16.75 17.98
C ALA A 48 15.41 17.79 18.79
N VAL A 49 15.92 19.03 18.84
CA VAL A 49 15.28 20.19 19.50
C VAL A 49 13.87 20.46 18.96
N LEU A 50 13.60 19.96 17.77
CA LEU A 50 12.39 20.17 17.00
C LEU A 50 11.70 18.79 16.85
N PRO A 51 10.55 18.55 17.50
CA PRO A 51 9.92 17.23 17.58
C PRO A 51 9.08 16.93 16.32
N LEU A 52 9.73 16.97 15.15
CA LEU A 52 9.09 16.73 13.85
C LEU A 52 8.40 15.37 13.81
N ASP A 53 8.99 14.38 14.48
CA ASP A 53 8.46 13.02 14.62
C ASP A 53 7.03 13.03 15.18
N SER A 54 6.82 13.66 16.34
CA SER A 54 5.50 13.77 16.97
C SER A 54 4.48 14.56 16.15
N TRP A 55 4.93 15.59 15.41
CA TRP A 55 4.07 16.40 14.56
C TRP A 55 3.65 15.66 13.30
N VAL A 56 4.58 14.90 12.70
CA VAL A 56 4.30 14.05 11.55
C VAL A 56 3.37 12.91 11.95
N GLU A 57 3.63 12.24 13.07
CA GLU A 57 2.77 11.18 13.58
C GLU A 57 1.36 11.70 13.89
N SER A 58 1.25 12.80 14.63
CA SER A 58 -0.05 13.41 14.96
C SER A 58 -0.77 13.94 13.72
N GLY A 59 -0.03 14.57 12.79
CA GLY A 59 -0.58 15.12 11.55
C GLY A 59 -1.04 14.02 10.59
N LEU A 60 -0.31 12.91 10.51
CA LEU A 60 -0.69 11.76 9.69
C LEU A 60 -1.89 11.03 10.30
N ASN A 61 -1.93 10.84 11.62
CA ASN A 61 -3.10 10.27 12.28
C ASN A 61 -4.36 11.13 12.03
N TRP A 62 -4.24 12.45 12.16
CA TRP A 62 -5.33 13.37 11.83
C TRP A 62 -5.75 13.28 10.34
N LEU A 63 -4.78 13.24 9.41
CA LEU A 63 -5.03 13.11 7.98
C LEU A 63 -5.64 11.77 7.59
N VAL A 64 -5.28 10.67 8.24
CA VAL A 64 -5.89 9.36 7.98
C VAL A 64 -7.32 9.31 8.50
N GLU A 65 -7.57 9.87 9.69
CA GLU A 65 -8.91 9.94 10.27
C GLU A 65 -9.85 10.87 9.48
N HIS A 66 -9.38 12.05 9.07
CA HIS A 66 -10.22 13.09 8.47
C HIS A 66 -10.03 13.24 6.94
N GLY A 67 -8.92 12.77 6.38
CA GLY A 67 -8.63 12.87 4.94
C GLY A 67 -9.35 11.82 4.10
N ARG A 68 -9.66 10.64 4.66
CA ARG A 68 -10.45 9.60 3.96
C ARG A 68 -11.75 10.14 3.34
N PRO A 69 -12.65 10.81 4.09
CA PRO A 69 -13.87 11.34 3.50
C PRO A 69 -13.59 12.44 2.47
N VAL A 70 -12.51 13.21 2.60
CA VAL A 70 -12.14 14.25 1.62
C VAL A 70 -11.69 13.62 0.30
N PHE A 71 -10.79 12.64 0.33
CA PHE A 71 -10.36 11.92 -0.88
C PHE A 71 -11.51 11.17 -1.54
N GLN A 72 -12.41 10.59 -0.74
CA GLN A 72 -13.63 9.98 -1.25
C GLN A 72 -14.56 11.02 -1.89
N ALA A 73 -14.76 12.18 -1.27
CA ALA A 73 -15.62 13.23 -1.81
C ALA A 73 -15.13 13.75 -3.17
N ILE A 74 -13.80 13.85 -3.37
CA ILE A 74 -13.21 14.23 -4.67
C ILE A 74 -13.37 13.10 -5.70
N ARG A 75 -13.24 11.85 -5.26
CA ARG A 75 -13.38 10.66 -6.11
C ARG A 75 -14.81 10.47 -6.63
N VAL A 76 -15.82 10.66 -5.78
CA VAL A 76 -17.24 10.42 -6.12
C VAL A 76 -17.69 11.07 -7.44
N PRO A 77 -17.50 12.38 -7.69
CA PRO A 77 -17.94 13.00 -8.94
C PRO A 77 -17.18 12.46 -10.16
N ILE A 78 -15.88 12.17 -10.02
CA ILE A 78 -15.06 11.61 -11.10
C ILE A 78 -15.57 10.21 -11.46
N ASP A 79 -15.71 9.34 -10.47
CA ASP A 79 -16.24 7.98 -10.64
C ASP A 79 -17.67 8.02 -11.19
N PHE A 80 -18.50 8.95 -10.73
CA PHE A 80 -19.87 9.11 -11.22
C PHE A 80 -19.89 9.44 -12.71
N ILE A 81 -19.05 10.37 -13.17
CA ILE A 81 -18.95 10.74 -14.58
C ILE A 81 -18.44 9.54 -15.40
N LEU A 82 -17.34 8.90 -14.98
CA LEU A 82 -16.79 7.75 -15.69
C LEU A 82 -17.80 6.60 -15.81
N THR A 83 -18.44 6.24 -14.68
CA THR A 83 -19.43 5.16 -14.62
C THR A 83 -20.68 5.48 -15.43
N SER A 84 -21.11 6.74 -15.46
CA SER A 84 -22.29 7.13 -16.25
C SER A 84 -22.00 7.11 -17.76
N PHE A 85 -20.81 7.53 -18.21
CA PHE A 85 -20.38 7.35 -19.60
C PHE A 85 -20.24 5.89 -19.97
N GLU A 86 -19.59 5.08 -19.13
CA GLU A 86 -19.47 3.63 -19.33
C GLU A 86 -20.85 2.97 -19.43
N THR A 87 -21.74 3.26 -18.48
CA THR A 87 -23.10 2.72 -18.45
C THR A 87 -23.88 3.15 -19.69
N ALA A 88 -23.79 4.41 -20.10
CA ALA A 88 -24.48 4.89 -21.31
C ALA A 88 -23.98 4.16 -22.57
N LEU A 89 -22.66 3.98 -22.70
CA LEU A 89 -22.04 3.34 -23.86
C LEU A 89 -22.28 1.83 -23.91
N VAL A 90 -22.25 1.14 -22.76
CA VAL A 90 -22.42 -0.31 -22.66
C VAL A 90 -23.89 -0.72 -22.64
N SER A 91 -24.77 0.07 -22.01
CA SER A 91 -26.22 -0.21 -22.01
C SER A 91 -26.87 0.03 -23.36
N THR A 92 -26.26 0.85 -24.22
CA THR A 92 -26.73 1.04 -25.59
C THR A 92 -26.52 -0.26 -26.38
N PRO A 93 -27.58 -0.83 -27.00
CA PRO A 93 -27.45 -2.04 -27.81
C PRO A 93 -26.33 -1.91 -28.86
N ALA A 94 -25.46 -2.91 -28.94
CA ALA A 94 -24.25 -2.86 -29.78
C ALA A 94 -24.49 -2.38 -31.22
N PRO A 95 -25.55 -2.81 -31.95
CA PRO A 95 -25.78 -2.34 -33.32
C PRO A 95 -26.01 -0.83 -33.42
N ILE A 96 -26.72 -0.25 -32.45
CA ILE A 96 -27.00 1.19 -32.41
C ILE A 96 -25.70 1.96 -32.20
N MET A 97 -24.86 1.48 -31.29
CA MET A 97 -23.63 2.19 -30.97
C MET A 97 -22.55 2.05 -32.06
N VAL A 98 -22.48 0.91 -32.76
CA VAL A 98 -21.65 0.78 -33.99
C VAL A 98 -22.07 1.84 -35.01
N LEU A 99 -23.38 2.05 -35.20
CA LEU A 99 -23.89 3.04 -36.14
C LEU A 99 -23.53 4.47 -35.72
N ILE A 100 -23.64 4.80 -34.43
CA ILE A 100 -23.23 6.10 -33.89
C ILE A 100 -21.72 6.34 -34.10
N LEU A 101 -20.87 5.38 -33.73
CA LEU A 101 -19.41 5.52 -33.90
C LEU A 101 -19.01 5.59 -35.36
N PHE A 102 -19.69 4.85 -36.25
CA PHE A 102 -19.50 4.96 -37.68
C PHE A 102 -19.86 6.36 -38.21
N LEU A 103 -21.00 6.92 -37.80
CA LEU A 103 -21.41 8.28 -38.15
C LEU A 103 -20.39 9.31 -37.66
N LEU A 104 -19.89 9.16 -36.42
CA LEU A 104 -18.85 10.03 -35.87
C LEU A 104 -17.56 9.96 -36.70
N ALA A 105 -17.05 8.74 -36.95
CA ALA A 105 -15.83 8.53 -37.72
C ALA A 105 -15.97 9.07 -39.15
N TRP A 106 -17.15 8.88 -39.75
CA TRP A 106 -17.47 9.43 -41.07
C TRP A 106 -17.44 10.97 -41.06
N GLN A 107 -18.01 11.61 -40.04
CA GLN A 107 -18.10 13.07 -39.95
C GLN A 107 -16.71 13.74 -39.81
N PHE A 108 -15.76 13.11 -39.13
CA PHE A 108 -14.44 13.70 -38.89
C PHE A 108 -13.39 13.36 -39.97
N SER A 109 -13.52 12.25 -40.71
CA SER A 109 -12.38 11.70 -41.46
C SER A 109 -12.67 11.18 -42.88
N ASN A 110 -13.88 11.43 -43.41
CA ASN A 110 -14.37 10.97 -44.73
C ASN A 110 -14.84 9.50 -44.78
N VAL A 111 -15.67 9.19 -45.79
CA VAL A 111 -16.39 7.91 -45.97
C VAL A 111 -15.47 6.69 -45.92
N LYS A 112 -14.28 6.78 -46.54
CA LYS A 112 -13.32 5.68 -46.62
C LYS A 112 -12.84 5.23 -45.24
N LEU A 113 -12.58 6.18 -44.34
CA LEU A 113 -12.14 5.90 -42.98
C LEU A 113 -13.31 5.47 -42.10
N GLY A 114 -14.50 6.05 -42.29
CA GLY A 114 -15.72 5.58 -41.63
C GLY A 114 -15.95 4.09 -41.86
N PHE A 115 -15.87 3.63 -43.13
CA PHE A 115 -16.11 2.23 -43.47
C PHE A 115 -15.07 1.27 -42.85
N SER A 116 -13.77 1.60 -42.89
CA SER A 116 -12.75 0.78 -42.23
C SER A 116 -12.96 0.71 -40.72
N THR A 117 -13.39 1.81 -40.10
CA THR A 117 -13.73 1.85 -38.67
C THR A 117 -14.93 0.94 -38.34
N LEU A 118 -15.98 0.95 -39.17
CA LEU A 118 -17.15 0.09 -39.00
C LEU A 118 -16.77 -1.40 -39.07
N VAL A 119 -15.96 -1.78 -40.05
CA VAL A 119 -15.48 -3.17 -40.19
C VAL A 119 -14.69 -3.59 -38.95
N SER A 120 -13.80 -2.74 -38.45
CA SER A 120 -13.04 -3.00 -37.21
C SER A 120 -13.94 -3.13 -35.98
N LEU A 121 -14.93 -2.25 -35.81
CA LEU A 121 -15.87 -2.31 -34.69
C LEU A 121 -16.72 -3.58 -34.70
N VAL A 122 -17.20 -3.99 -35.88
CA VAL A 122 -17.92 -5.26 -36.04
C VAL A 122 -17.01 -6.43 -35.68
N PHE A 123 -15.76 -6.41 -36.13
CA PHE A 123 -14.79 -7.46 -35.79
C PHE A 123 -14.55 -7.56 -34.28
N ILE A 124 -14.37 -6.43 -33.59
CA ILE A 124 -14.23 -6.37 -32.12
C ILE A 124 -15.49 -6.88 -31.41
N GLY A 125 -16.68 -6.54 -31.94
CA GLY A 125 -17.95 -7.06 -31.44
C GLY A 125 -18.06 -8.57 -31.58
N LEU A 126 -17.64 -9.13 -32.71
CA LEU A 126 -17.68 -10.58 -32.98
C LEU A 126 -16.72 -11.40 -32.11
N ILE A 127 -15.58 -10.84 -31.72
CA ILE A 127 -14.65 -11.50 -30.77
C ILE A 127 -15.10 -11.37 -29.30
N GLY A 128 -16.20 -10.64 -29.03
CA GLY A 128 -16.73 -10.45 -27.69
C GLY A 128 -15.99 -9.42 -26.83
N ALA A 129 -15.09 -8.61 -27.40
CA ALA A 129 -14.30 -7.60 -26.68
C ALA A 129 -15.00 -6.22 -26.62
N TRP A 130 -16.32 -6.19 -26.76
CA TRP A 130 -17.12 -4.98 -26.89
C TRP A 130 -17.08 -4.10 -25.64
N SER A 131 -17.32 -4.70 -24.47
CA SER A 131 -17.34 -3.99 -23.18
C SER A 131 -15.97 -3.39 -22.86
N GLN A 132 -14.89 -4.13 -23.13
CA GLN A 132 -13.53 -3.68 -22.92
C GLN A 132 -13.21 -2.48 -23.83
N ALA A 133 -13.58 -2.53 -25.11
CA ALA A 133 -13.36 -1.42 -26.03
C ALA A 133 -14.11 -0.16 -25.60
N MET A 134 -15.37 -0.26 -25.18
CA MET A 134 -16.17 0.87 -24.67
C MET A 134 -15.57 1.48 -23.41
N THR A 135 -15.10 0.64 -22.48
CA THR A 135 -14.48 1.11 -21.23
C THR A 135 -13.20 1.90 -21.51
N THR A 136 -12.38 1.46 -22.46
CA THR A 136 -11.18 2.23 -22.85
C THR A 136 -11.51 3.56 -23.49
N LEU A 137 -12.58 3.64 -24.29
CA LEU A 137 -13.05 4.88 -24.90
C LEU A 137 -13.62 5.84 -23.85
N ALA A 138 -14.30 5.33 -22.83
CA ALA A 138 -14.85 6.14 -21.74
C ALA A 138 -13.76 6.77 -20.84
N LEU A 139 -12.58 6.15 -20.78
CA LEU A 139 -11.48 6.58 -19.92
C LEU A 139 -10.59 7.65 -20.57
N VAL A 140 -10.46 7.64 -21.92
CA VAL A 140 -9.45 8.41 -22.67
C VAL A 140 -9.99 9.61 -23.43
#